data_AF-A0A2R6MB49-F1
#
_entry.id   AF-A0A2R6MB49-F1
#
_cell.length_a   1.000
_cell.length_b   1.000
_cell.length_c   1.000
_cell.angle_alpha   90.00
_cell.angle_beta   90.00
_cell.angle_gamma   90.00
#
_symmetry.space_group_name_H-M   'P 1'
#
loop_
_entity.id
_entity.type
_entity.pdbx_description
1 polymer ?
#
loop_
_entity_poly.entity_id
_entity_poly.type
_entity_poly.pdbx_seq_one_letter_code
_entity_poly.pdbx_strand_id
1 'polypeptide(L)'
;MRPASTGVSARDASDHADGAVPPPTLGEELGRIHRHIDVNRHENIYVVGDVHGCIDELHDLLAELELEEDDLVLFVGDLVRKGPDSRGVLEVVRSSGNMLSVRGNNEQKFLDGEEPADQLGDAVGYLESMPAAVTFGDAMVVHAGIDPRRALSEQTLRDLLETRAVPPENGYDGPFWFESYTGPPRVFFGHTVLSEPFATDWAVGLDTGCVHGGELTAYDCAAEEFVRVPARETYRHRDPADIVDYRADQ
;
A
#
# COMPACT_ATOMS: atom_id res chain seq x y z
N MET A 1 -23.74 -47.27 25.80
CA MET A 1 -23.62 -45.81 25.64
C MET A 1 -22.44 -45.52 24.73
N ARG A 2 -22.71 -45.08 23.50
CA ARG A 2 -21.81 -44.30 22.62
C ARG A 2 -22.26 -42.83 22.74
N PRO A 3 -21.40 -41.81 22.53
CA PRO A 3 -20.81 -41.46 21.21
C PRO A 3 -19.26 -41.32 21.29
N ALA A 4 -18.42 -41.53 20.26
CA ALA A 4 -18.38 -41.08 18.87
C ALA A 4 -18.16 -39.56 18.72
N SER A 5 -16.90 -39.12 18.74
CA SER A 5 -16.51 -37.77 18.30
C SER A 5 -16.22 -37.77 16.79
N THR A 6 -17.16 -37.20 16.06
CA THR A 6 -17.08 -36.61 14.72
C THR A 6 -15.86 -35.69 14.61
N GLY A 7 -15.02 -35.74 13.59
CA GLY A 7 -15.36 -35.49 12.19
C GLY A 7 -14.96 -34.05 11.87
N VAL A 8 -13.72 -33.83 11.44
CA VAL A 8 -13.25 -32.54 10.89
C VAL A 8 -14.06 -32.29 9.63
N SER A 9 -14.86 -31.22 9.66
CA SER A 9 -15.68 -30.77 8.55
C SER A 9 -14.77 -30.27 7.43
N ALA A 10 -14.63 -31.09 6.38
CA ALA A 10 -14.18 -30.62 5.08
C ALA A 10 -15.14 -29.50 4.65
N ARG A 11 -14.60 -28.41 4.09
CA ARG A 11 -15.38 -27.33 3.49
C ARG A 11 -16.31 -27.96 2.44
N ASP A 12 -17.62 -27.83 2.66
CA ASP A 12 -18.64 -28.23 1.69
C ASP A 12 -18.41 -27.47 0.39
N ALA A 13 -18.00 -28.20 -0.63
CA ALA A 13 -18.04 -27.77 -2.01
C ALA A 13 -19.51 -27.87 -2.47
N SER A 14 -20.24 -26.76 -2.38
CA SER A 14 -21.56 -26.64 -3.01
C SER A 14 -21.72 -25.30 -3.71
N ASP A 15 -21.94 -25.39 -5.02
CA ASP A 15 -22.37 -24.36 -5.98
C ASP A 15 -21.46 -23.14 -6.17
N HIS A 16 -20.49 -23.27 -7.09
CA HIS A 16 -19.88 -22.13 -7.77
C HIS A 16 -20.65 -21.84 -9.06
N ALA A 17 -21.78 -21.14 -8.92
CA ALA A 17 -22.21 -20.24 -9.97
C ALA A 17 -21.23 -19.04 -9.95
N ASP A 18 -20.63 -18.77 -11.10
CA ASP A 18 -19.67 -17.69 -11.38
C ASP A 18 -20.14 -16.34 -10.80
N GLY A 19 -19.72 -16.06 -9.57
CA GLY A 19 -20.17 -14.95 -8.73
C GLY A 19 -19.00 -14.04 -8.36
N ALA A 20 -18.21 -13.65 -9.36
CA ALA A 20 -17.10 -12.71 -9.16
C ALA A 20 -17.63 -11.45 -8.46
N VAL A 21 -17.10 -11.15 -7.27
CA VAL A 21 -17.34 -9.88 -6.60
C VAL A 21 -16.85 -8.79 -7.56
N PRO A 22 -17.71 -7.82 -7.95
CA PRO A 22 -17.29 -6.77 -8.87
C PRO A 22 -16.12 -5.99 -8.25
N PRO A 23 -15.15 -5.54 -9.07
CA PRO A 23 -13.99 -4.85 -8.56
C PRO A 23 -14.41 -3.59 -7.79
N PRO A 24 -13.68 -3.23 -6.72
CA PRO A 24 -13.99 -2.04 -5.93
C PRO A 24 -14.05 -0.83 -6.87
N THR A 25 -15.07 0.02 -6.73
CA THR A 25 -15.30 1.17 -7.62
C THR A 25 -15.38 2.46 -6.81
N LEU A 26 -14.59 3.45 -7.20
CA LEU A 26 -14.57 4.78 -6.59
C LEU A 26 -15.55 5.74 -7.30
N GLY A 27 -15.83 6.88 -6.67
CA GLY A 27 -16.68 7.92 -7.24
C GLY A 27 -16.11 8.50 -8.54
N GLU A 28 -16.93 9.18 -9.34
CA GLU A 28 -16.60 9.62 -10.71
C GLU A 28 -15.26 10.38 -10.81
N GLU A 29 -14.97 11.25 -9.84
CA GLU A 29 -13.72 12.02 -9.81
C GLU A 29 -12.49 11.12 -9.69
N LEU A 30 -12.47 10.27 -8.67
CA LEU A 30 -11.40 9.31 -8.43
C LEU A 30 -11.35 8.23 -9.51
N GLY A 31 -12.48 7.87 -10.10
CA GLY A 31 -12.58 6.93 -11.22
C GLY A 31 -11.73 7.33 -12.44
N ARG A 32 -11.43 8.62 -12.62
CA ARG A 32 -10.54 9.09 -13.71
C ARG A 32 -9.06 8.83 -13.44
N ILE A 33 -8.70 8.63 -12.17
CA ILE A 33 -7.35 8.36 -11.69
C ILE A 33 -7.31 7.05 -10.89
N HIS A 34 -8.20 6.12 -11.22
CA HIS A 34 -8.27 4.79 -10.66
C HIS A 34 -7.93 3.78 -11.77
N ARG A 35 -6.97 2.90 -11.50
CA ARG A 35 -6.53 1.90 -12.47
C ARG A 35 -6.95 0.49 -12.02
N HIS A 36 -7.49 -0.28 -12.95
CA HIS A 36 -7.80 -1.68 -12.76
C HIS A 36 -6.70 -2.55 -13.40
N ILE A 37 -6.17 -3.50 -12.64
CA ILE A 37 -5.19 -4.47 -13.10
C ILE A 37 -5.90 -5.81 -13.35
N ASP A 38 -5.64 -6.39 -14.52
CA ASP A 38 -6.08 -7.73 -14.87
C ASP A 38 -5.10 -8.74 -14.28
N VAL A 39 -5.49 -9.38 -13.18
CA VAL A 39 -4.65 -10.34 -12.44
C VAL A 39 -4.20 -11.52 -13.29
N ASN A 40 -4.92 -11.86 -14.37
CA ASN A 40 -4.56 -12.99 -15.23
C ASN A 40 -3.35 -12.72 -16.14
N ARG A 41 -2.83 -11.48 -16.14
CA ARG A 41 -1.65 -11.09 -16.91
C ARG A 41 -0.36 -11.15 -16.11
N HIS A 42 -0.45 -11.54 -14.84
CA HIS A 42 0.66 -11.51 -13.92
C HIS A 42 0.77 -12.84 -13.18
N GLU A 43 1.99 -13.34 -13.01
CA GLU A 43 2.22 -14.57 -12.25
C GLU A 43 2.16 -14.28 -10.75
N ASN A 44 2.96 -13.32 -10.27
CA ASN A 44 2.90 -12.83 -8.90
C ASN A 44 2.63 -11.32 -8.85
N ILE A 45 2.07 -10.87 -7.72
CA ILE A 45 1.85 -9.45 -7.43
C ILE A 45 2.48 -9.15 -6.08
N TYR A 46 3.37 -8.17 -6.04
CA TYR A 46 4.00 -7.65 -4.84
C TYR A 46 3.48 -6.25 -4.54
N VAL A 47 3.26 -5.92 -3.27
CA VAL A 47 2.91 -4.55 -2.85
C VAL A 47 3.99 -4.00 -1.93
N VAL A 48 4.54 -2.83 -2.24
CA VAL A 48 5.68 -2.21 -1.55
C VAL A 48 5.24 -0.93 -0.82
N GLY A 49 5.73 -0.77 0.42
CA GLY A 49 5.51 0.39 1.27
C GLY A 49 6.23 1.68 0.83
N ASP A 50 6.17 2.70 1.67
CA ASP A 50 6.73 4.03 1.43
C ASP A 50 8.26 4.00 1.28
N VAL A 51 8.75 4.33 0.08
CA VAL A 51 10.19 4.26 -0.27
C VAL A 51 10.92 5.54 0.13
N HIS A 52 10.31 6.70 -0.03
CA HIS A 52 10.85 8.01 0.34
C HIS A 52 12.28 8.28 -0.17
N GLY A 53 12.60 7.93 -1.42
CA GLY A 53 13.91 8.16 -1.99
C GLY A 53 15.04 7.26 -1.43
N CYS A 54 14.71 6.23 -0.65
CA CYS A 54 15.65 5.22 -0.16
C CYS A 54 16.03 4.25 -1.28
N ILE A 55 16.82 4.75 -2.24
CA ILE A 55 17.13 4.05 -3.49
C ILE A 55 17.91 2.75 -3.27
N ASP A 56 18.81 2.74 -2.30
CA ASP A 56 19.63 1.58 -1.97
C ASP A 56 18.75 0.45 -1.41
N GLU A 57 17.85 0.78 -0.47
CA GLU A 57 16.89 -0.14 0.10
C GLU A 57 15.88 -0.64 -0.95
N LEU A 58 15.47 0.21 -1.89
CA LEU A 58 14.64 -0.23 -3.02
C LEU A 58 15.38 -1.29 -3.85
N HIS A 59 16.65 -1.07 -4.17
CA HIS A 59 17.44 -2.05 -4.91
C HIS A 59 17.63 -3.35 -4.13
N ASP A 60 17.90 -3.26 -2.83
CA ASP A 60 18.05 -4.42 -1.96
C ASP A 60 16.73 -5.22 -1.91
N LEU A 61 15.58 -4.55 -1.73
CA LEU A 61 14.27 -5.22 -1.72
C LEU A 61 13.95 -5.89 -3.06
N LEU A 62 14.15 -5.19 -4.19
CA LEU A 62 13.88 -5.76 -5.51
C LEU A 62 14.78 -6.96 -5.82
N ALA A 63 15.99 -7.01 -5.26
CA ALA A 63 16.86 -8.17 -5.37
C ALA A 63 16.35 -9.37 -4.54
N GLU A 64 15.83 -9.14 -3.33
CA GLU A 64 15.23 -10.18 -2.49
C GLU A 64 13.91 -10.74 -3.06
N LEU A 65 13.16 -9.94 -3.82
CA LEU A 65 11.93 -10.40 -4.48
C LEU A 65 12.17 -11.35 -5.66
N GLU A 66 13.40 -11.43 -6.18
CA GLU A 66 13.77 -12.30 -7.31
C GLU A 66 12.81 -12.23 -8.52
N LEU A 67 12.36 -11.01 -8.86
CA LEU A 67 11.29 -10.77 -9.84
C LEU A 67 11.53 -11.40 -11.22
N GLU A 68 10.49 -12.02 -11.76
CA GLU A 68 10.39 -12.52 -13.13
C GLU A 68 9.69 -11.50 -14.07
N GLU A 69 9.71 -11.77 -15.39
CA GLU A 69 9.17 -10.84 -16.40
C GLU A 69 7.65 -10.63 -16.27
N ASP A 70 6.93 -11.65 -15.79
CA ASP A 70 5.47 -11.63 -15.66
C ASP A 70 4.99 -11.21 -14.25
N ASP A 71 5.90 -10.89 -13.32
CA ASP A 71 5.54 -10.37 -12.01
C ASP A 71 5.16 -8.89 -12.07
N LEU A 72 4.32 -8.44 -11.14
CA LEU A 72 3.92 -7.03 -10.99
C LEU A 72 4.31 -6.49 -9.61
N VAL A 73 4.95 -5.32 -9.57
CA VAL A 73 5.20 -4.59 -8.32
C VAL A 73 4.33 -3.34 -8.26
N LEU A 74 3.50 -3.28 -7.22
CA LEU A 74 2.67 -2.13 -6.89
C LEU A 74 3.26 -1.38 -5.70
N PHE A 75 3.37 -0.06 -5.77
CA PHE A 75 3.81 0.76 -4.65
C PHE A 75 2.63 1.52 -4.06
N VAL A 76 2.60 1.66 -2.73
CA VAL A 76 1.59 2.44 -2.00
C VAL A 76 1.81 3.96 -2.11
N GLY A 77 2.75 4.44 -2.93
CA GLY A 77 3.08 5.86 -3.06
C GLY A 77 4.22 6.29 -2.14
N ASP A 78 4.38 7.60 -1.99
CA ASP A 78 5.47 8.21 -1.22
C ASP A 78 6.86 7.67 -1.64
N LEU A 79 7.06 7.59 -2.96
CA LEU A 79 8.34 7.28 -3.59
C LEU A 79 9.36 8.40 -3.35
N VAL A 80 8.89 9.63 -3.12
CA VAL A 80 9.73 10.85 -3.05
C VAL A 80 9.81 11.47 -1.65
N ARG A 81 10.72 12.44 -1.50
CA ARG A 81 11.06 13.22 -0.30
C ARG A 81 11.72 12.43 0.82
N LYS A 82 12.36 13.20 1.72
CA LYS A 82 13.03 12.78 2.97
C LYS A 82 14.34 12.00 2.78
N GLY A 83 14.37 10.99 1.92
CA GLY A 83 15.56 10.17 1.69
C GLY A 83 16.50 10.74 0.63
N PRO A 84 17.59 10.02 0.34
CA PRO A 84 18.75 10.55 -0.38
C PRO A 84 18.52 10.76 -1.89
N ASP A 85 17.68 9.95 -2.55
CA ASP A 85 17.52 10.01 -4.01
C ASP A 85 16.08 9.74 -4.50
N SER A 86 15.23 10.76 -4.40
CA SER A 86 13.87 10.69 -4.94
C SER A 86 13.83 10.52 -6.46
N ARG A 87 14.78 11.09 -7.20
CA ARG A 87 14.80 10.99 -8.66
C ARG A 87 15.15 9.57 -9.08
N GLY A 88 16.19 8.97 -8.50
CA GLY A 88 16.58 7.59 -8.75
C GLY A 88 15.44 6.60 -8.54
N VAL A 89 14.69 6.76 -7.44
CA VAL A 89 13.50 5.92 -7.18
C VAL A 89 12.44 6.07 -8.29
N LEU A 90 12.11 7.31 -8.67
CA LEU A 90 11.16 7.53 -9.77
C LEU A 90 11.66 6.93 -11.08
N GLU A 91 12.95 7.03 -11.39
CA GLU A 91 13.55 6.44 -12.59
C GLU A 91 13.40 4.90 -12.60
N VAL A 92 13.70 4.23 -11.48
CA VAL A 92 13.54 2.77 -11.36
C VAL A 92 12.08 2.36 -11.63
N VAL A 93 11.14 3.01 -10.96
CA VAL A 93 9.71 2.64 -11.07
C VAL A 93 9.16 2.99 -12.46
N ARG A 94 9.43 4.19 -12.98
CA ARG A 94 8.83 4.66 -14.25
C ARG A 94 9.42 4.00 -15.50
N SER A 95 10.65 3.49 -15.43
CA SER A 95 11.32 2.84 -16.57
C SER A 95 10.98 1.34 -16.69
N SER A 96 10.35 0.77 -15.66
CA SER A 96 9.98 -0.64 -15.62
C SER A 96 8.57 -0.87 -16.16
N GLY A 97 8.41 -1.87 -17.03
CA GLY A 97 7.11 -2.20 -17.64
C GLY A 97 6.11 -2.85 -16.67
N ASN A 98 6.61 -3.36 -15.56
CA ASN A 98 5.89 -4.15 -14.58
C ASN A 98 5.94 -3.54 -13.16
N MET A 99 6.18 -2.23 -13.06
CA MET A 99 6.12 -1.49 -11.81
C MET A 99 5.12 -0.34 -11.93
N LEU A 100 4.35 -0.11 -10.87
CA LEU A 100 3.35 0.95 -10.82
C LEU A 100 3.18 1.45 -9.40
N SER A 101 3.21 2.77 -9.22
CA SER A 101 2.88 3.38 -7.93
C SER A 101 1.49 4.01 -7.95
N VAL A 102 0.76 3.89 -6.86
CA VAL A 102 -0.28 4.89 -6.56
C VAL A 102 0.38 6.20 -6.14
N ARG A 103 -0.37 7.29 -6.21
CA ARG A 103 0.06 8.61 -5.76
C ARG A 103 0.01 8.65 -4.24
N GLY A 104 1.11 9.08 -3.60
CA GLY A 104 1.14 9.44 -2.19
C GLY A 104 0.96 10.93 -1.94
N ASN A 105 0.88 11.31 -0.67
CA ASN A 105 0.70 12.72 -0.32
C ASN A 105 1.98 13.54 -0.57
N ASN A 106 3.16 12.91 -0.60
CA ASN A 106 4.39 13.60 -0.97
C ASN A 106 4.46 13.88 -2.47
N GLU A 107 3.99 12.97 -3.33
CA GLU A 107 3.82 13.27 -4.75
C GLU A 107 2.79 14.38 -4.98
N GLN A 108 1.66 14.33 -4.26
CA GLN A 108 0.62 15.36 -4.36
C GLN A 108 1.15 16.77 -4.02
N LYS A 109 2.04 16.91 -3.03
CA LYS A 109 2.69 18.20 -2.71
C LYS A 109 3.50 18.79 -3.87
N PHE A 110 4.16 17.96 -4.68
CA PHE A 110 4.83 18.46 -5.89
C PHE A 110 3.82 18.91 -6.94
N LEU A 111 2.74 18.16 -7.14
CA LEU A 111 1.67 18.50 -8.09
C LEU A 111 0.95 19.80 -7.70
N ASP A 112 0.80 20.04 -6.40
CA ASP A 112 0.19 21.27 -5.87
C ASP A 112 1.18 22.46 -5.84
N GLY A 113 2.45 22.24 -6.17
CA GLY A 113 3.49 23.27 -6.17
C GLY A 113 3.97 23.68 -4.77
N GLU A 114 3.71 22.87 -3.75
CA GLU A 114 4.19 23.07 -2.37
C GLU A 114 5.68 22.73 -2.21
N GLU A 115 6.21 21.90 -3.11
CA GLU A 115 7.60 21.44 -3.11
C GLU A 115 8.28 21.75 -4.46
N PRO A 116 9.55 22.22 -4.46
CA PRO A 116 10.25 22.55 -5.70
C PRO A 116 10.61 21.29 -6.49
N ALA A 117 10.09 21.19 -7.71
CA ALA A 117 10.26 20.02 -8.57
C ALA A 117 11.62 19.93 -9.28
N ASP A 118 12.50 20.95 -9.16
CA ASP A 118 13.78 21.01 -9.87
C ASP A 118 14.65 19.76 -9.66
N GLN A 119 14.60 19.18 -8.46
CA GLN A 119 15.34 17.96 -8.10
C GLN A 119 14.84 16.69 -8.80
N LEU A 120 13.59 16.67 -9.25
CA LEU A 120 12.99 15.53 -9.97
C LEU A 120 13.28 15.60 -11.47
N GLY A 121 13.63 16.77 -12.00
CA GLY A 121 13.92 16.97 -13.42
C GLY A 121 12.73 16.58 -14.30
N ASP A 122 12.99 15.76 -15.32
CA ASP A 122 11.97 15.24 -16.24
C ASP A 122 11.06 14.18 -15.62
N ALA A 123 11.43 13.59 -14.47
CA ALA A 123 10.61 12.61 -13.78
C ALA A 123 9.34 13.22 -13.16
N VAL A 124 9.22 14.55 -13.05
CA VAL A 124 8.01 15.21 -12.50
C VAL A 124 6.75 14.86 -13.29
N GLY A 125 6.85 14.69 -14.61
CA GLY A 125 5.70 14.32 -15.44
C GLY A 125 5.14 12.93 -15.14
N TYR A 126 5.93 12.06 -14.52
CA TYR A 126 5.45 10.75 -14.06
C TYR A 126 4.44 10.88 -12.91
N LEU A 127 4.61 11.88 -12.03
CA LEU A 127 3.72 12.11 -10.89
C LEU A 127 2.27 12.37 -11.34
N GLU A 128 2.09 13.10 -12.44
CA GLU A 128 0.76 13.40 -13.01
C GLU A 128 0.05 12.12 -13.49
N SER A 129 0.81 11.12 -13.93
CA SER A 129 0.28 9.85 -14.44
C SER A 129 -0.05 8.83 -13.35
N MET A 130 0.39 9.07 -12.11
CA MET A 130 0.15 8.15 -11.00
C MET A 130 -1.35 8.14 -10.64
N PRO A 131 -1.99 6.96 -10.62
CA PRO A 131 -3.36 6.82 -10.14
C PRO A 131 -3.44 7.08 -8.63
N ALA A 132 -4.58 7.58 -8.14
CA ALA A 132 -4.84 7.66 -6.70
C ALA A 132 -5.17 6.30 -6.08
N ALA A 133 -5.59 5.33 -6.91
CA ALA A 133 -5.90 3.99 -6.47
C ALA A 133 -5.63 2.96 -7.58
N VAL A 134 -5.24 1.76 -7.17
CA VAL A 134 -5.17 0.59 -8.04
C VAL A 134 -6.06 -0.50 -7.46
N THR A 135 -6.82 -1.23 -8.28
CA THR A 135 -7.49 -2.47 -7.85
C THR A 135 -7.07 -3.65 -8.68
N PHE A 136 -6.99 -4.81 -8.04
CA PHE A 136 -6.63 -6.09 -8.64
C PHE A 136 -7.37 -7.19 -7.88
N GLY A 137 -8.11 -8.05 -8.58
CA GLY A 137 -9.01 -9.01 -7.91
C GLY A 137 -10.01 -8.32 -6.98
N ASP A 138 -10.06 -8.77 -5.72
CA ASP A 138 -10.85 -8.19 -4.62
C ASP A 138 -10.04 -7.23 -3.72
N ALA A 139 -8.82 -6.89 -4.13
CA ALA A 139 -7.92 -6.02 -3.41
C ALA A 139 -7.82 -4.61 -4.01
N MET A 140 -7.33 -3.69 -3.19
CA MET A 140 -7.14 -2.28 -3.52
C MET A 140 -5.85 -1.75 -2.91
N VAL A 141 -5.07 -0.99 -3.67
CA VAL A 141 -3.92 -0.23 -3.19
C VAL A 141 -4.30 1.25 -3.15
N VAL A 142 -4.09 1.88 -2.01
CA VAL A 142 -4.21 3.32 -1.77
C VAL A 142 -3.03 3.77 -0.94
N HIS A 143 -2.75 5.07 -0.89
CA HIS A 143 -1.59 5.53 -0.14
C HIS A 143 -1.76 5.46 1.37
N ALA A 144 -2.80 6.07 1.93
CA ALA A 144 -2.98 6.16 3.37
C ALA A 144 -4.08 5.24 3.90
N GLY A 145 -5.22 5.22 3.23
CA GLY A 145 -6.35 4.40 3.66
C GLY A 145 -7.68 4.89 3.13
N ILE A 146 -8.74 4.47 3.80
CA ILE A 146 -10.12 4.88 3.51
C ILE A 146 -10.84 5.21 4.82
N ASP A 147 -11.90 6.02 4.76
CA ASP A 147 -12.83 6.16 5.88
C ASP A 147 -13.85 5.00 5.83
N PRO A 148 -13.78 4.00 6.74
CA PRO A 148 -14.64 2.82 6.71
C PRO A 148 -16.10 3.13 7.02
N ARG A 149 -16.42 4.36 7.47
CA ARG A 149 -17.80 4.81 7.73
C ARG A 149 -18.52 5.24 6.45
N ARG A 150 -17.81 5.35 5.33
CA ARG A 150 -18.29 5.88 4.05
C ARG A 150 -18.17 4.83 2.96
N ALA A 151 -19.08 4.87 1.99
CA ALA A 151 -18.97 3.99 0.83
C ALA A 151 -17.72 4.35 0.00
N LEU A 152 -17.17 3.38 -0.75
CA LEU A 152 -16.02 3.64 -1.65
C LEU A 152 -16.31 4.74 -2.68
N SER A 153 -17.55 4.81 -3.17
CA SER A 153 -17.99 5.85 -4.10
C SER A 153 -17.99 7.26 -3.49
N GLU A 154 -17.95 7.35 -2.17
CA GLU A 154 -17.97 8.61 -1.41
C GLU A 154 -16.57 9.03 -0.97
N GLN A 155 -15.55 8.18 -1.10
CA GLN A 155 -14.17 8.54 -0.74
C GLN A 155 -13.69 9.72 -1.59
N THR A 156 -12.85 10.55 -1.00
CA THR A 156 -12.20 11.68 -1.66
C THR A 156 -10.72 11.42 -1.85
N LEU A 157 -10.06 12.20 -2.71
CA LEU A 157 -8.61 12.12 -2.86
C LEU A 157 -7.89 12.32 -1.52
N ARG A 158 -8.37 13.26 -0.70
CA ARG A 158 -7.82 13.48 0.64
C ARG A 158 -7.92 12.24 1.52
N ASP A 159 -9.05 11.53 1.47
CA ASP A 159 -9.22 10.30 2.25
C ASP A 159 -8.14 9.27 1.85
N LEU A 160 -7.93 9.07 0.55
CA LEU A 160 -6.95 8.11 0.03
C LEU A 160 -5.49 8.48 0.35
N LEU A 161 -5.19 9.76 0.51
CA LEU A 161 -3.83 10.27 0.70
C LEU A 161 -3.47 10.58 2.16
N GLU A 162 -4.44 10.73 3.06
CA GLU A 162 -4.18 11.26 4.41
C GLU A 162 -4.88 10.49 5.55
N THR A 163 -5.75 9.52 5.26
CA THR A 163 -6.47 8.82 6.33
C THR A 163 -5.53 8.00 7.21
N ARG A 164 -5.58 8.27 8.52
CA ARG A 164 -4.85 7.54 9.56
C ARG A 164 -5.80 7.00 10.63
N ALA A 165 -6.47 7.92 11.31
CA ALA A 165 -7.41 7.62 12.39
C ALA A 165 -8.85 7.97 12.02
N VAL A 166 -9.78 7.32 12.70
CA VAL A 166 -11.22 7.56 12.54
C VAL A 166 -11.84 7.80 13.92
N PRO A 167 -12.25 9.04 14.24
CA PRO A 167 -12.30 10.20 13.35
C PRO A 167 -10.91 10.86 13.12
N PRO A 168 -10.73 11.63 12.02
CA PRO A 168 -9.41 12.14 11.59
C PRO A 168 -8.69 13.01 12.62
N GLU A 169 -9.43 13.74 13.46
CA GLU A 169 -8.90 14.58 14.53
C GLU A 169 -8.03 13.82 15.54
N ASN A 170 -8.18 12.51 15.64
CA ASN A 170 -7.36 11.70 16.53
C ASN A 170 -5.92 11.56 16.04
N GLY A 171 -5.64 11.80 14.75
CA GLY A 171 -4.27 11.81 14.23
C GLY A 171 -3.50 10.53 14.56
N TYR A 172 -2.48 10.64 15.41
CA TYR A 172 -1.62 9.53 15.85
C TYR A 172 -2.15 8.81 17.11
N ASP A 173 -3.21 9.30 17.76
CA ASP A 173 -3.76 8.73 18.98
C ASP A 173 -4.74 7.56 18.74
N GLY A 174 -5.17 7.35 17.48
CA GLY A 174 -6.13 6.30 17.10
C GLY A 174 -7.56 6.52 17.65
N PRO A 175 -8.51 5.59 17.43
CA PRO A 175 -8.31 4.32 16.76
C PRO A 175 -7.98 4.51 15.29
N PHE A 176 -7.10 3.66 14.78
CA PHE A 176 -6.70 3.71 13.38
C PHE A 176 -7.78 3.04 12.52
N TRP A 177 -7.94 3.55 11.29
CA TRP A 177 -9.04 3.10 10.42
C TRP A 177 -9.00 1.58 10.17
N PHE A 178 -7.79 1.01 10.08
CA PHE A 178 -7.54 -0.40 9.77
C PHE A 178 -7.77 -1.35 10.96
N GLU A 179 -7.78 -0.87 12.21
CA GLU A 179 -7.96 -1.71 13.40
C GLU A 179 -9.37 -2.34 13.48
N SER A 180 -10.36 -1.70 12.86
CA SER A 180 -11.75 -2.15 12.88
C SER A 180 -12.31 -2.40 11.47
N TYR A 181 -11.46 -2.37 10.45
CA TYR A 181 -11.89 -2.54 9.08
C TYR A 181 -12.15 -4.02 8.76
N THR A 182 -13.36 -4.31 8.30
CA THR A 182 -13.80 -5.69 8.00
C THR A 182 -14.13 -5.90 6.52
N GLY A 183 -13.73 -4.96 5.66
CA GLY A 183 -13.91 -5.05 4.22
C GLY A 183 -15.34 -5.31 3.73
N PRO A 184 -15.49 -5.76 2.47
CA PRO A 184 -14.48 -5.66 1.39
C PRO A 184 -14.23 -4.22 0.92
N PRO A 185 -13.16 -3.94 0.14
CA PRO A 185 -12.06 -4.83 -0.33
C PRO A 185 -10.95 -5.09 0.71
N ARG A 186 -9.97 -5.94 0.36
CA ARG A 186 -8.67 -5.97 1.07
C ARG A 186 -7.82 -4.77 0.65
N VAL A 187 -7.42 -3.94 1.59
CA VAL A 187 -6.77 -2.66 1.32
C VAL A 187 -5.30 -2.67 1.73
N PHE A 188 -4.41 -2.45 0.77
CA PHE A 188 -2.99 -2.23 0.99
C PHE A 188 -2.70 -0.73 1.12
N PHE A 189 -1.94 -0.34 2.13
CA PHE A 189 -1.65 1.05 2.45
C PHE A 189 -0.28 1.25 3.10
N GLY A 190 0.17 2.50 3.11
CA GLY A 190 1.36 3.00 3.78
C GLY A 190 1.05 4.22 4.65
N HIS A 191 1.81 5.31 4.53
CA HIS A 191 1.59 6.63 5.18
C HIS A 191 1.67 6.71 6.72
N THR A 192 1.08 5.74 7.40
CA THR A 192 1.13 5.59 8.85
C THR A 192 2.32 4.72 9.16
N VAL A 193 3.42 5.35 9.59
CA VAL A 193 4.64 4.63 9.99
C VAL A 193 4.32 3.69 11.15
N LEU A 194 4.39 2.39 10.88
CA LEU A 194 4.19 1.31 11.84
C LEU A 194 5.54 0.83 12.38
N SER A 195 5.56 0.31 13.60
CA SER A 195 6.76 -0.32 14.17
C SER A 195 7.06 -1.70 13.58
N GLU A 196 6.04 -2.37 13.06
CA GLU A 196 6.10 -3.65 12.35
C GLU A 196 5.00 -3.69 11.28
N PRO A 197 5.11 -4.50 10.22
CA PRO A 197 4.09 -4.53 9.19
C PRO A 197 2.80 -5.17 9.70
N PHE A 198 1.67 -4.64 9.26
CA PHE A 198 0.33 -5.05 9.72
C PHE A 198 -0.40 -5.86 8.65
N ALA A 199 -1.08 -6.94 9.03
CA ALA A 199 -2.00 -7.65 8.13
C ALA A 199 -3.21 -8.23 8.86
N THR A 200 -4.37 -8.05 8.25
CA THR A 200 -5.61 -8.80 8.49
C THR A 200 -6.14 -9.32 7.15
N ASP A 201 -7.28 -10.02 7.17
CA ASP A 201 -8.01 -10.40 5.96
C ASP A 201 -8.35 -9.20 5.07
N TRP A 202 -8.47 -7.99 5.64
CA TRP A 202 -9.01 -6.81 4.97
C TRP A 202 -8.08 -5.60 4.89
N ALA A 203 -6.98 -5.57 5.64
CA ALA A 203 -6.05 -4.44 5.61
C ALA A 203 -4.61 -4.91 5.75
N VAL A 204 -3.71 -4.33 4.96
CA VAL A 204 -2.28 -4.63 4.97
C VAL A 204 -1.49 -3.31 4.98
N GLY A 205 -0.79 -3.03 6.08
CA GLY A 205 -0.01 -1.81 6.30
C GLY A 205 1.47 -2.07 6.10
N LEU A 206 2.10 -1.33 5.18
CA LEU A 206 3.46 -1.60 4.68
C LEU A 206 4.48 -0.50 4.97
N ASP A 207 4.05 0.66 5.47
CA ASP A 207 4.98 1.72 5.87
C ASP A 207 5.62 1.38 7.21
N THR A 208 6.76 0.70 7.16
CA THR A 208 7.63 0.39 8.31
C THR A 208 8.74 1.41 8.49
N GLY A 209 8.58 2.62 7.93
CA GLY A 209 9.46 3.74 8.21
C GLY A 209 10.89 3.59 7.69
N CYS A 210 11.09 3.04 6.48
CA CYS A 210 12.41 2.87 5.86
C CYS A 210 13.30 4.13 5.99
N VAL A 211 12.79 5.28 5.53
CA VAL A 211 13.55 6.55 5.60
C VAL A 211 13.88 7.02 7.02
N HIS A 212 13.16 6.47 8.01
CA HIS A 212 13.28 6.77 9.43
C HIS A 212 14.22 5.80 10.16
N GLY A 213 14.90 4.90 9.43
CA GLY A 213 15.79 3.88 10.00
C GLY A 213 15.09 2.59 10.39
N GLY A 214 13.84 2.39 9.95
CA GLY A 214 13.11 1.13 10.08
C GLY A 214 13.44 0.18 8.94
N GLU A 215 12.42 -0.34 8.28
CA GLU A 215 12.56 -1.31 7.17
C GLU A 215 11.80 -0.80 5.93
N LEU A 216 12.23 -1.19 4.73
CA LEU A 216 11.39 -1.17 3.54
C LEU A 216 10.70 -2.53 3.42
N THR A 217 9.37 -2.51 3.38
CA THR A 217 8.55 -3.73 3.41
C THR A 217 7.78 -3.90 2.11
N ALA A 218 7.79 -5.13 1.60
CA ALA A 218 6.90 -5.63 0.57
C ALA A 218 6.01 -6.74 1.13
N TYR A 219 4.87 -6.96 0.46
CA TYR A 219 3.99 -8.11 0.68
C TYR A 219 3.91 -8.92 -0.61
N ASP A 220 4.21 -10.21 -0.52
CA ASP A 220 3.95 -11.18 -1.58
C ASP A 220 2.49 -11.63 -1.49
N CYS A 221 1.66 -11.23 -2.46
CA CYS A 221 0.24 -11.57 -2.46
C CYS A 221 -0.04 -13.06 -2.70
N ALA A 222 0.87 -13.78 -3.35
CA ALA A 222 0.71 -15.20 -3.64
C ALA A 222 1.12 -16.07 -2.44
N ALA A 223 2.25 -15.72 -1.79
CA ALA A 223 2.75 -16.42 -0.61
C ALA A 223 2.04 -15.98 0.69
N GLU A 224 1.42 -14.80 0.69
CA GLU A 224 0.87 -14.13 1.88
C GLU A 224 1.94 -13.85 2.96
N GLU A 225 3.12 -13.42 2.53
CA GLU A 225 4.28 -13.18 3.39
C GLU A 225 4.88 -11.78 3.20
N PHE A 226 5.52 -11.27 4.26
CA PHE A 226 6.26 -10.02 4.21
C PHE A 226 7.73 -10.26 3.81
N VAL A 227 8.21 -9.50 2.83
CA VAL A 227 9.63 -9.41 2.47
C VAL A 227 10.15 -8.06 2.93
N ARG A 228 11.29 -8.03 3.63
CA ARG A 228 11.75 -6.85 4.35
C ARG A 228 13.25 -6.68 4.21
N VAL A 229 13.67 -5.43 4.00
CA VAL A 229 15.08 -5.05 4.06
C VAL A 229 15.26 -3.91 5.06
N PRO A 230 16.26 -3.99 5.95
CA PRO A 230 16.51 -2.94 6.91
C PRO A 230 17.08 -1.70 6.22
N ALA A 231 16.71 -0.51 6.70
CA ALA A 231 17.35 0.71 6.28
C ALA A 231 18.85 0.70 6.61
N ARG A 232 19.69 1.17 5.70
CA ARG A 232 21.14 1.22 5.89
C ARG A 232 21.53 2.23 6.97
N GLU A 233 20.76 3.30 7.08
CA GLU A 233 20.89 4.32 8.12
C GLU A 233 19.56 5.08 8.33
N THR A 234 19.53 5.95 9.35
CA THR A 234 18.41 6.89 9.54
C THR A 234 18.64 8.14 8.69
N TYR A 235 18.02 8.21 7.51
CA TYR A 235 18.10 9.41 6.65
C TYR A 235 17.29 10.59 7.20
N ARG A 236 16.17 10.31 7.88
CA ARG A 236 15.30 11.34 8.47
C ARG A 236 14.81 10.92 9.84
N HIS A 237 15.13 11.69 10.88
CA HIS A 237 14.54 11.44 12.20
C HIS A 237 13.01 11.65 12.21
N ARG A 238 12.33 10.79 12.97
CA ARG A 238 10.91 10.85 13.30
C ARG A 238 10.76 10.81 14.82
N ASP A 239 9.75 11.48 15.36
CA ASP A 239 9.41 11.35 16.77
C ASP A 239 8.92 9.91 17.02
N PRO A 240 9.48 9.17 18.00
CA PRO A 240 8.99 7.84 18.34
C PRO A 240 7.49 7.82 18.71
N ALA A 241 6.92 8.92 19.19
CA ALA A 241 5.48 9.04 19.47
C ALA A 241 4.62 9.02 18.19
N ASP A 242 5.20 9.32 17.03
CA ASP A 242 4.53 9.28 15.72
C ASP A 242 4.77 7.95 14.98
N ILE A 243 5.35 6.94 15.66
CA ILE A 243 5.46 5.56 15.18
C ILE A 243 4.37 4.76 15.89
N VAL A 244 3.51 4.11 15.10
CA VAL A 244 2.32 3.43 15.61
C VAL A 244 2.65 1.99 15.98
N ASP A 245 2.52 1.69 17.27
CA ASP A 245 2.37 0.31 17.77
C ASP A 245 0.88 -0.03 17.78
N TYR A 246 0.46 -0.94 16.90
CA TYR A 246 -0.92 -1.46 16.93
C TYR A 246 -1.03 -2.61 17.93
N ARG A 247 -2.17 -2.75 18.59
CA ARG A 247 -2.42 -3.89 19.47
C ARG A 247 -2.96 -5.04 18.62
N ALA A 248 -2.11 -6.00 18.29
CA ALA A 248 -2.51 -7.24 17.60
C ALA A 248 -3.48 -8.12 18.42
N ASP A 249 -3.68 -7.83 19.72
CA ASP A 249 -4.50 -8.61 20.62
C ASP A 249 -5.67 -7.79 21.20
N GLN A 250 -6.88 -8.03 20.68
CA GLN A 250 -8.11 -8.35 21.44
C GLN A 250 -9.10 -9.16 20.62
#